data_AF-A0A8T6VDP8-F1
#
_entry.id   AF-A0A8T6VDP8-F1
#
_cell.length_a   1.000
_cell.length_b   1.000
_cell.length_c   1.000
_cell.angle_alpha   90.00
_cell.angle_beta   90.00
_cell.angle_gamma   90.00
#
_symmetry.space_group_name_H-M   'P 1'
#
loop_
_entity.id
_entity.type
_entity.pdbx_description
1 polymer ?
#
loop_
_entity_poly.entity_id
_entity_poly.type
_entity_poly.pdbx_seq_one_letter_code
_entity_poly.pdbx_strand_id
1 'polypeptide(L)' 'MEEHLITVSRALRPETEKPLTSRSKVQINEEGKVMTLTFEARDTSALRAVINSYLRWIALINDTRSAMESLQ' A
#
# COMPACT_ATOMS: atom_id res chain seq x y z
N MET A 1 -0.62 -1.40 17.48
CA MET A 1 -1.61 -1.01 16.43
C MET A 1 -1.10 0.17 15.61
N GLU A 2 -0.54 1.20 16.22
CA GLU A 2 0.02 2.38 15.52
C GLU A 2 1.34 2.07 14.79
N GLU A 3 2.24 1.27 15.38
CA GLU A 3 3.47 0.81 14.72
C GLU A 3 3.24 -0.01 13.43
N HIS A 4 2.12 -0.72 13.36
CA HIS A 4 1.78 -1.54 12.20
C HIS A 4 1.48 -0.68 10.98
N LEU A 5 0.70 0.38 11.15
CA LEU A 5 0.35 1.31 10.07
C LEU A 5 1.59 2.06 9.56
N ILE A 6 2.46 2.50 10.48
CA ILE A 6 3.72 3.16 10.12
C ILE A 6 4.60 2.20 9.30
N THR A 7 4.64 0.92 9.65
CA THR A 7 5.42 -0.09 8.92
C THR A 7 4.89 -0.29 7.50
N VAL A 8 3.57 -0.46 7.36
CA VAL A 8 2.91 -0.62 6.05
C VAL A 8 3.10 0.65 5.20
N SER A 9 2.95 1.84 5.78
CA SER A 9 3.13 3.11 5.07
C SER A 9 4.53 3.28 4.53
N ARG A 10 5.54 3.07 5.40
CA ARG A 10 6.94 3.20 5.01
C ARG A 10 7.33 2.19 3.94
N ALA A 11 6.77 0.99 3.97
CA ALA A 11 6.99 -0.03 2.95
C ALA A 11 6.32 0.32 1.61
N LEU A 12 5.16 0.96 1.61
CA LEU A 12 4.43 1.34 0.40
C LEU A 12 4.88 2.68 -0.22
N ARG A 13 5.47 3.57 0.57
CA ARG A 13 5.95 4.89 0.14
C ARG A 13 6.86 4.86 -1.10
N PRO A 14 7.89 4.00 -1.21
CA PRO A 14 8.71 3.94 -2.43
C PRO A 14 7.91 3.58 -3.70
N GLU A 15 6.83 2.82 -3.57
CA GLU A 15 5.95 2.42 -4.68
C GLU A 15 4.91 3.51 -5.03
N THR A 16 4.69 4.49 -4.15
CA THR A 16 3.93 5.71 -4.48
C THR A 16 4.77 6.73 -5.27
N GLU A 17 6.08 6.79 -4.99
CA GLU A 17 7.01 7.69 -5.67
C GLU A 17 7.41 7.20 -7.07
N LYS A 18 7.37 5.88 -7.29
CA LYS A 18 7.53 5.26 -8.61
C LYS A 18 6.18 4.73 -9.10
N PRO A 19 5.37 5.54 -9.79
CA PRO A 19 4.07 5.09 -10.25
C PRO A 19 4.20 3.86 -11.17
N LEU A 20 3.53 2.76 -10.80
CA LEU A 20 3.41 1.51 -11.57
C LEU A 20 3.04 1.77 -13.04
N THR A 21 2.23 2.81 -13.29
CA THR A 21 1.90 3.27 -14.64
C THR A 21 1.91 4.79 -14.68
N SER A 22 2.35 5.38 -15.80
CA SER A 22 2.28 6.82 -16.05
C SER A 22 0.85 7.39 -16.12
N ARG A 23 -0.17 6.53 -16.00
CA ARG A 23 -1.59 6.86 -16.12
C ARG A 23 -2.36 6.77 -14.80
N SER A 24 -1.65 6.51 -13.70
CA SER A 24 -2.23 6.36 -12.37
C SER A 24 -1.44 7.11 -11.32
N LYS A 25 -2.14 7.72 -10.36
CA LYS A 25 -1.56 8.32 -9.16
C LYS A 25 -2.14 7.63 -7.94
N VAL A 26 -1.30 7.46 -6.93
CA VAL A 26 -1.71 6.94 -5.61
C VAL A 26 -1.21 7.90 -4.56
N GLN A 27 -2.11 8.26 -3.64
CA GLN A 27 -1.78 9.07 -2.48
C GLN A 27 -2.07 8.26 -1.22
N ILE A 28 -1.11 8.23 -0.31
CA ILE A 28 -1.25 7.64 1.02
C ILE A 28 -1.35 8.78 2.01
N ASN A 29 -2.42 8.81 2.79
CA ASN A 29 -2.57 9.70 3.93
C ASN A 29 -2.72 8.85 5.20
N GLU A 30 -2.02 9.25 6.26
CA GLU A 30 -2.06 8.57 7.55
C GLU A 30 -2.63 9.52 8.60
N GLU A 31 -3.78 9.17 9.16
CA GLU A 31 -4.43 9.93 10.22
C GLU A 31 -4.61 9.03 11.45
N GLY A 32 -3.64 9.12 12.37
CA GLY A 32 -3.60 8.33 13.59
C GLY A 32 -3.58 6.83 13.32
N LYS A 33 -4.72 6.15 13.55
CA LYS A 33 -4.87 4.70 13.37
C LYS A 33 -5.57 4.32 12.06
N VAL A 34 -5.70 5.26 11.13
CA VAL A 34 -6.34 5.04 9.83
C VAL A 34 -5.38 5.43 8.72
N MET A 35 -5.19 4.53 7.77
CA MET A 35 -4.49 4.81 6.52
C MET A 35 -5.51 4.89 5.40
N THR A 36 -5.51 6.00 4.68
CA THR A 36 -6.37 6.26 3.53
C THR A 36 -5.52 6.21 2.27
N LEU A 37 -5.92 5.35 1.33
CA LEU A 37 -5.32 5.21 0.00
C LEU A 37 -6.27 5.82 -1.04
N THR A 38 -5.85 6.90 -1.67
CA THR A 38 -6.60 7.54 -2.76
C THR A 38 -5.99 7.14 -4.10
N PHE A 39 -6.79 6.56 -4.97
CA PHE A 39 -6.38 6.09 -6.29
C PHE A 39 -7.02 6.95 -7.39
N GLU A 40 -6.21 7.49 -8.28
CA GLU A 40 -6.66 8.22 -9.47
C GLU A 40 -6.07 7.56 -10.72
N ALA A 41 -6.89 7.26 -11.72
CA ALA A 41 -6.43 6.67 -12.97
C ALA A 41 -7.29 7.13 -14.16
N ARG A 42 -6.68 7.19 -15.35
CA ARG A 42 -7.37 7.64 -16.58
C ARG A 42 -8.40 6.65 -17.13
N ASP A 43 -8.26 5.37 -16.79
CA ASP A 43 -9.12 4.31 -17.26
C ASP A 43 -9.31 3.24 -16.18
N THR A 44 -10.39 2.47 -16.29
CA THR A 44 -10.78 1.45 -15.30
C THR A 44 -9.79 0.27 -15.25
N SER A 45 -9.08 0.00 -16.34
CA SER A 45 -8.06 -1.06 -16.38
C SER A 45 -6.83 -0.67 -15.56
N ALA A 46 -6.35 0.57 -15.72
CA ALA A 46 -5.27 1.13 -14.93
C ALA A 46 -5.66 1.22 -13.44
N LEU A 47 -6.89 1.62 -13.13
CA LEU A 47 -7.39 1.64 -11.75
C LEU A 47 -7.34 0.25 -11.10
N ARG A 48 -7.89 -0.75 -11.79
CA ARG A 48 -7.90 -2.15 -11.32
C ARG A 48 -6.48 -2.69 -11.12
N ALA A 49 -5.55 -2.38 -12.03
CA ALA A 49 -4.16 -2.83 -11.93
C ALA A 49 -3.47 -2.26 -10.67
N VAL A 50 -3.67 -0.98 -10.40
CA VAL A 50 -3.06 -0.31 -9.25
C VAL A 50 -3.68 -0.78 -7.94
N ILE A 51 -5.00 -0.84 -7.83
CA ILE A 51 -5.68 -1.34 -6.63
C ILE A 51 -5.22 -2.76 -6.31
N ASN A 52 -5.20 -3.64 -7.30
CA ASN A 52 -4.78 -5.03 -7.10
C ASN A 52 -3.31 -5.15 -6.66
N SER A 53 -2.45 -4.26 -7.13
CA SER A 53 -1.03 -4.25 -6.74
C SER A 53 -0.87 -3.80 -5.29
N TYR A 54 -1.52 -2.69 -4.89
CA TYR A 54 -1.45 -2.16 -3.53
C TYR A 54 -2.05 -3.11 -2.51
N LEU A 55 -3.23 -3.70 -2.78
CA LEU A 55 -3.83 -4.68 -1.87
C LEU A 55 -2.95 -5.92 -1.72
N ARG A 56 -2.32 -6.40 -2.79
CA ARG A 56 -1.39 -7.53 -2.73
C ARG A 56 -0.16 -7.21 -1.90
N TRP A 57 0.40 -6.01 -2.01
CA TRP A 57 1.52 -5.59 -1.19
C TRP A 57 1.15 -5.46 0.29
N ILE A 58 -0.03 -4.89 0.60
CA ILE A 58 -0.53 -4.82 1.97
C ILE A 58 -0.65 -6.23 2.57
N ALA A 59 -1.24 -7.17 1.82
CA ALA A 59 -1.33 -8.58 2.25
C ALA A 59 0.07 -9.18 2.49
N LEU A 60 1.00 -8.98 1.56
CA LEU A 60 2.37 -9.49 1.70
C LEU A 60 3.09 -8.92 2.93
N ILE A 61 2.95 -7.62 3.21
CA ILE A 61 3.53 -6.99 4.39
C ILE A 61 2.94 -7.58 5.67
N ASN A 62 1.63 -7.85 5.68
CA ASN A 62 0.97 -8.48 6.82
C ASN A 62 1.44 -9.93 7.03
N ASP A 63 1.52 -10.71 5.94
CA ASP A 63 1.95 -12.10 5.98
C ASP A 63 3.42 -12.22 6.43
N THR A 64 4.30 -11.40 5.87
CA THR A 64 5.73 -11.37 6.26
C THR A 64 5.90 -10.97 7.72
N ARG A 65 5.12 -10.00 8.22
CA ARG A 65 5.12 -9.64 9.64
C ARG A 65 4.65 -10.79 10.52
N SER A 66 3.56 -11.46 10.16
CA SER A 66 3.06 -12.62 10.91
C SER A 66 4.06 -13.78 10.93
N ALA A 67 4.74 -14.03 9.80
CA ALA A 67 5.79 -15.03 9.73
C ALA A 67 7.00 -14.68 10.62
N MET A 68 7.39 -13.39 10.67
CA MET A 68 8.46 -12.92 11.56
C MET A 68 8.08 -13.04 13.05
N GLU A 69 6.84 -12.70 13.41
CA GLU A 69 6.33 -12.84 14.79
C GLU A 69 6.26 -14.32 15.22
N SER A 70 6.06 -15.25 14.28
CA SER A 70 6.00 -16.70 14.55
C SER A 70 7.37 -17.38 14.72
N LEU A 71 8.46 -16.67 14.40
CA LEU A 71 9.85 -17.15 14.49
C LEU A 71 10.57 -16.66 15.76
N GLN A 72 9.93 -15.83 16.58
CA GLN A 72 10.41 -15.40 17.90
C GLN A 72 9.77 -16.22 19.02
#